data_AF-A0A413SDF2-F1
#
_entry.id   AF-A0A413SDF2-F1
#
_cell.length_a   1.000
_cell.length_b   1.000
_cell.length_c   1.000
_cell.angle_alpha   90.00
_cell.angle_beta   90.00
_cell.angle_gamma   90.00
#
_symmetry.space_group_name_H-M   'P 1'
#
loop_
_entity.id
_entity.type
_entity.pdbx_description
1 polymer ?
#
loop_
_entity_poly.entity_id
_entity_poly.type
_entity_poly.pdbx_seq_one_letter_code
_entity_poly.pdbx_strand_id
1 'polypeptide(L)'
;MMDKKDIISKLAGYKLEGDIEGREKTIELGYEIMIRLEMSRHSYFELFLSTFRFIHVHTWIIQLFIFLSGITMALNFKNLQPISEIMLCITGVIFISALFFLDELFKSFTTGMWKLEQTFKYDLRQHIMMKLLIFGIIDMVIVILLSLMTKSIVSLPLYQILVYVLVPYNIVCIILFSLITIWRKQLHNYFLWCISGSICVAVILIANIFKIYEIRMLYWGIAYFITTTILGIILYSQTKIIKWEVASVWN
;
A
#
# COMPACT_ATOMS: atom_id res chain seq x y z
N MET A 1 16.72 -63.64 6.92
CA MET A 1 16.89 -62.38 7.66
C MET A 1 18.38 -62.08 7.63
N MET A 2 18.83 -61.06 6.88
CA MET A 2 20.27 -60.82 6.69
C MET A 2 20.89 -60.32 8.01
N ASP A 3 21.95 -60.98 8.48
CA ASP A 3 22.56 -60.72 9.78
C ASP A 3 23.19 -59.31 9.83
N LYS A 4 22.98 -58.59 10.92
CA LYS A 4 23.39 -57.18 11.08
C LYS A 4 24.91 -57.02 10.96
N LYS A 5 25.68 -58.05 11.36
CA LYS A 5 27.14 -58.10 11.19
C LYS A 5 27.57 -58.18 9.72
N ASP A 6 26.80 -58.87 8.89
CA ASP A 6 27.09 -59.07 7.47
C ASP A 6 26.80 -57.82 6.62
N ILE A 7 25.89 -56.97 7.10
CA ILE A 7 25.65 -55.64 6.51
C ILE A 7 26.79 -54.67 6.84
N ILE A 8 27.26 -54.68 8.10
CA ILE A 8 28.34 -53.78 8.55
C ILE A 8 29.67 -54.13 7.88
N SER A 9 29.98 -55.43 7.71
CA SER A 9 31.19 -55.86 6.99
C SER A 9 31.18 -55.45 5.52
N LYS A 10 30.02 -55.59 4.84
CA LYS A 10 29.85 -55.14 3.46
C LYS A 10 29.98 -53.63 3.33
N LEU A 11 29.38 -52.86 4.24
CA LEU A 11 29.47 -51.40 4.25
C LEU A 11 30.90 -50.88 4.54
N ALA A 12 31.67 -51.58 5.38
CA ALA A 12 33.06 -51.21 5.68
C ALA A 12 34.00 -51.35 4.48
N GLY A 13 33.66 -52.20 3.49
CA GLY A 13 34.39 -52.32 2.23
C GLY A 13 34.08 -51.23 1.20
N TYR A 14 32.95 -50.52 1.35
CA TYR A 14 32.62 -49.37 0.52
C TYR A 14 33.25 -48.10 1.12
N LYS A 15 34.53 -47.88 0.80
CA LYS A 15 35.16 -46.58 1.04
C LYS A 15 34.60 -45.61 0.00
N LEU A 16 33.58 -44.83 0.38
CA LEU A 16 33.10 -43.71 -0.40
C LEU A 16 34.22 -42.66 -0.43
N GLU A 17 35.07 -42.73 -1.44
CA GLU A 17 36.02 -41.67 -1.75
C GLU A 17 35.17 -40.47 -2.16
N GLY A 18 35.05 -39.49 -1.27
CA GLY A 18 34.23 -38.32 -1.52
C GLY A 18 34.84 -37.57 -2.70
N ASP A 19 34.16 -37.58 -3.84
CA ASP A 19 34.54 -36.84 -5.03
C ASP A 19 34.57 -35.33 -4.69
N ILE A 20 35.76 -34.83 -4.35
CA ILE A 20 35.98 -33.44 -3.94
C ILE A 20 35.70 -32.52 -5.12
N GLU A 21 36.09 -32.94 -6.33
CA GLU A 21 35.90 -32.19 -7.56
C GLU A 21 34.42 -32.14 -7.98
N GLY A 22 33.71 -33.27 -7.88
CA GLY A 22 32.26 -33.31 -8.08
C GLY A 22 31.48 -32.48 -7.06
N ARG A 23 31.96 -32.39 -5.81
CA ARG A 23 31.38 -31.52 -4.78
C ARG A 23 31.58 -30.04 -5.10
N GLU A 24 32.79 -29.62 -5.44
CA GLU A 24 33.07 -28.24 -5.83
C GLU A 24 32.26 -27.83 -7.04
N LYS A 25 32.18 -28.69 -8.06
CA LYS A 25 31.37 -28.45 -9.26
C LYS A 25 29.88 -28.37 -8.96
N THR A 26 29.37 -29.19 -8.02
CA THR A 26 27.97 -29.12 -7.58
C THR A 26 27.69 -27.83 -6.80
N ILE A 27 28.64 -27.38 -5.98
CA ILE A 27 28.54 -26.10 -5.26
C ILE A 27 28.55 -24.94 -6.25
N GLU A 28 29.43 -24.95 -7.24
CA GLU A 28 29.53 -23.92 -8.28
C GLU A 28 28.26 -23.85 -9.14
N LEU A 29 27.75 -25.00 -9.61
CA LEU A 29 26.45 -25.11 -10.28
C LEU A 29 25.30 -24.62 -9.37
N GLY A 30 25.36 -24.93 -8.08
CA GLY A 30 24.41 -24.44 -7.09
C GLY A 30 24.42 -22.92 -6.97
N TYR A 31 25.61 -22.32 -6.93
CA TYR A 31 25.79 -20.86 -6.92
C TYR A 31 25.30 -20.23 -8.22
N GLU A 32 25.61 -20.80 -9.37
CA GLU A 32 25.19 -20.30 -10.68
C GLU A 32 23.65 -20.34 -10.81
N ILE A 33 23.03 -21.44 -10.36
CA ILE A 33 21.57 -21.58 -10.30
C ILE A 33 20.98 -20.57 -9.32
N MET A 34 21.60 -20.37 -8.15
CA MET A 34 21.14 -19.41 -7.15
C MET A 34 21.18 -17.99 -7.69
N ILE A 35 22.28 -17.58 -8.32
CA ILE A 35 22.47 -16.27 -8.96
C ILE A 35 21.49 -16.06 -10.12
N ARG A 36 21.28 -17.09 -10.96
CA ARG A 36 20.31 -17.03 -12.06
C ARG A 36 18.87 -16.89 -11.53
N LEU A 37 18.52 -17.64 -10.49
CA LEU A 37 17.23 -17.53 -9.83
C LEU A 37 17.08 -16.19 -9.11
N GLU A 38 18.16 -15.61 -8.58
CA GLU A 38 18.19 -14.30 -7.94
C GLU A 38 17.93 -13.16 -8.94
N MET A 39 18.52 -13.21 -10.14
CA MET A 39 18.23 -12.25 -11.21
C MET A 39 16.77 -12.31 -11.70
N SER A 40 16.13 -13.49 -11.65
CA SER A 40 14.68 -13.63 -11.94
C SER A 40 13.78 -13.43 -10.72
N ARG A 41 14.34 -13.22 -9.52
CA ARG A 41 13.58 -13.16 -8.27
C ARG A 41 12.89 -11.82 -8.02
N HIS A 42 13.35 -10.73 -8.64
CA HIS A 42 12.98 -9.36 -8.24
C HIS A 42 12.39 -8.50 -9.35
N SER A 43 11.59 -9.07 -10.25
CA SER A 43 10.79 -8.22 -11.14
C SER A 43 9.67 -7.55 -10.34
N TYR A 44 9.93 -6.33 -9.85
CA TYR A 44 8.93 -5.50 -9.17
C TYR A 44 7.71 -5.24 -10.06
N PHE A 45 7.89 -5.23 -11.38
CA PHE A 45 6.77 -5.10 -12.31
C PHE A 45 5.87 -6.34 -12.31
N GLU A 46 6.44 -7.55 -12.27
CA GLU A 46 5.65 -8.78 -12.12
C GLU A 46 4.95 -8.83 -10.77
N LEU A 47 5.62 -8.39 -9.70
CA LEU A 47 5.00 -8.28 -8.37
C LEU A 47 3.83 -7.29 -8.40
N PHE A 48 3.98 -6.15 -9.08
CA PHE A 48 2.92 -5.16 -9.25
C PHE A 48 1.70 -5.77 -9.98
N LEU A 49 1.93 -6.41 -11.14
CA LEU A 49 0.85 -6.99 -11.94
C LEU A 49 0.15 -8.15 -11.21
N SER A 50 0.93 -8.97 -10.50
CA SER A 50 0.42 -10.05 -9.66
C SER A 50 -0.43 -9.49 -8.53
N THR A 51 0.10 -8.52 -7.77
CA THR A 51 -0.61 -7.86 -6.66
C THR A 51 -1.91 -7.23 -7.15
N PHE A 52 -1.90 -6.55 -8.31
CA PHE A 52 -3.08 -5.96 -8.92
C PHE A 52 -4.18 -7.00 -9.19
N ARG A 53 -3.81 -8.16 -9.72
CA ARG A 53 -4.74 -9.28 -10.00
C ARG A 53 -5.29 -9.92 -8.72
N PHE A 54 -4.51 -9.95 -7.65
CA PHE A 54 -4.90 -10.58 -6.38
C PHE A 54 -5.76 -9.67 -5.48
N ILE A 55 -5.87 -8.38 -5.78
CA ILE A 55 -6.82 -7.50 -5.12
C ILE A 55 -8.24 -7.97 -5.46
N HIS A 56 -9.07 -8.11 -4.43
CA HIS A 56 -10.44 -8.60 -4.58
C HIS A 56 -11.27 -7.72 -5.52
N VAL A 57 -12.04 -8.33 -6.41
CA VAL A 57 -12.96 -7.62 -7.33
C VAL A 57 -13.94 -6.73 -6.57
N HIS A 58 -14.33 -7.12 -5.35
CA HIS A 58 -15.23 -6.35 -4.49
C HIS A 58 -14.69 -4.95 -4.14
N THR A 59 -13.39 -4.82 -3.84
CA THR A 59 -12.78 -3.53 -3.52
C THR A 59 -12.81 -2.59 -4.73
N TRP A 60 -12.61 -3.12 -5.94
CA TRP A 60 -12.74 -2.35 -7.18
C TRP A 60 -14.17 -1.88 -7.44
N ILE A 61 -15.17 -2.72 -7.17
CA ILE A 61 -16.58 -2.37 -7.30
C ILE A 61 -16.94 -1.24 -6.32
N ILE A 62 -16.48 -1.33 -5.07
CA ILE A 62 -16.69 -0.25 -4.08
C ILE A 62 -16.01 1.04 -4.54
N GLN A 63 -14.77 0.97 -5.02
CA GLN A 63 -14.04 2.13 -5.54
C GLN A 63 -14.83 2.85 -6.63
N LEU A 64 -15.37 2.07 -7.58
CA LEU A 64 -16.18 2.57 -8.68
C LEU A 64 -17.46 3.21 -8.16
N PHE A 65 -18.12 2.59 -7.18
CA PHE A 65 -19.33 3.13 -6.55
C PHE A 65 -19.06 4.47 -5.84
N ILE A 66 -17.96 4.59 -5.11
CA ILE A 66 -17.52 5.84 -4.45
C ILE A 66 -17.21 6.93 -5.48
N PHE A 67 -16.56 6.56 -6.59
CA PHE A 67 -16.29 7.50 -7.67
C PHE A 67 -17.58 8.02 -8.33
N LEU A 68 -18.53 7.13 -8.64
CA LEU A 68 -19.84 7.51 -9.19
C LEU A 68 -20.65 8.37 -8.20
N SER A 69 -20.59 8.06 -6.90
CA SER A 69 -21.26 8.88 -5.89
C SER A 69 -20.64 10.28 -5.82
N GLY A 70 -19.32 10.41 -5.92
CA GLY A 70 -18.64 11.70 -6.03
C GLY A 70 -19.07 12.51 -7.26
N ILE A 71 -19.19 11.87 -8.42
CA ILE A 71 -19.66 12.51 -9.66
C ILE A 71 -21.11 12.98 -9.51
N THR A 72 -22.01 12.10 -9.06
CA THR A 72 -23.43 12.43 -8.89
C THR A 72 -23.62 13.54 -7.87
N MET A 73 -22.86 13.54 -6.77
CA MET A 73 -22.84 14.66 -5.83
C MET A 73 -22.39 15.95 -6.52
N ALA A 74 -21.24 15.94 -7.20
CA ALA A 74 -20.72 17.10 -7.93
C ALA A 74 -21.77 17.69 -8.90
N LEU A 75 -22.45 16.84 -9.67
CA LEU A 75 -23.47 17.26 -10.65
C LEU A 75 -24.77 17.78 -10.01
N ASN A 76 -25.15 17.27 -8.83
CA ASN A 76 -26.37 17.69 -8.12
C ASN A 76 -26.22 19.05 -7.42
N PHE A 77 -24.99 19.49 -7.14
CA PHE A 77 -24.69 20.81 -6.60
C PHE A 77 -24.85 21.91 -7.67
N LYS A 78 -26.08 22.08 -8.21
CA LYS A 78 -26.40 23.20 -9.08
C LYS A 78 -26.39 24.51 -8.28
N ASN A 79 -25.37 25.35 -8.47
CA ASN A 79 -25.21 26.80 -8.15
C ASN A 79 -25.76 27.42 -6.83
N LEU A 80 -26.47 26.67 -5.98
CA LEU A 80 -27.20 27.17 -4.81
C LEU A 80 -26.41 27.00 -3.51
N GLN A 81 -25.40 26.14 -3.49
CA GLN A 81 -24.59 25.87 -2.30
C GLN A 81 -23.24 26.59 -2.35
N PRO A 82 -22.71 27.03 -1.19
CA PRO A 82 -21.41 27.69 -1.12
C PRO A 82 -20.30 26.73 -1.57
N ILE A 83 -19.28 27.29 -2.24
CA ILE A 83 -18.15 26.53 -2.81
C ILE A 83 -17.44 25.69 -1.73
N SER A 84 -17.39 26.19 -0.48
CA SER A 84 -16.79 25.49 0.66
C SER A 84 -17.48 24.16 0.97
N GLU A 85 -18.80 24.08 0.85
CA GLU A 85 -19.55 22.85 1.10
C GLU A 85 -19.32 21.82 -0.02
N ILE A 86 -19.28 22.28 -1.27
CA ILE A 86 -18.99 21.42 -2.43
C ILE A 86 -17.60 20.78 -2.27
N MET A 87 -16.59 21.59 -1.92
CA MET A 87 -15.24 21.09 -1.68
C MET A 87 -15.18 20.13 -0.50
N LEU A 88 -15.87 20.45 0.61
CA LEU A 88 -15.96 19.56 1.76
C LEU A 88 -16.55 18.20 1.39
N CYS A 89 -17.65 18.17 0.63
CA CYS A 89 -18.26 16.92 0.16
C CYS A 89 -17.30 16.09 -0.70
N ILE A 90 -16.62 16.71 -1.66
CA ILE A 90 -15.63 16.01 -2.51
C ILE A 90 -14.50 15.43 -1.66
N THR A 91 -14.01 16.19 -0.68
CA THR A 91 -12.96 15.68 0.22
C THR A 91 -13.45 14.56 1.12
N GLY A 92 -14.72 14.59 1.54
CA GLY A 92 -15.36 13.47 2.25
C GLY A 92 -15.43 12.19 1.42
N VAL A 93 -15.77 12.29 0.13
CA VAL A 93 -15.79 11.14 -0.80
C VAL A 93 -14.40 10.50 -0.90
N ILE A 94 -13.35 11.32 -0.98
CA ILE A 94 -11.97 10.83 -1.06
C ILE A 94 -11.50 10.21 0.26
N PHE A 95 -11.93 10.75 1.40
CA PHE A 95 -11.66 10.14 2.70
C PHE A 95 -12.26 8.75 2.79
N ILE A 96 -13.51 8.62 2.34
CA ILE A 96 -14.20 7.33 2.31
C ILE A 96 -13.48 6.36 1.35
N SER A 97 -13.06 6.82 0.17
CA SER A 97 -12.25 6.03 -0.79
C SER A 97 -11.01 5.43 -0.12
N ALA A 98 -10.20 6.30 0.50
CA ALA A 98 -8.94 5.90 1.12
C ALA A 98 -9.14 4.98 2.34
N LEU A 99 -10.23 5.16 3.11
CA LEU A 99 -10.56 4.28 4.24
C LEU A 99 -10.93 2.86 3.81
N PHE A 100 -11.65 2.68 2.69
CA PHE A 100 -12.04 1.34 2.22
C PHE A 100 -10.83 0.47 1.86
N PHE A 101 -9.70 1.07 1.52
CA PHE A 101 -8.47 0.33 1.26
C PHE A 101 -7.83 -0.27 2.51
N LEU A 102 -8.18 0.19 3.71
CA LEU A 102 -7.67 -0.39 4.95
C LEU A 102 -7.95 -1.89 5.04
N ASP A 103 -9.15 -2.33 4.69
CA ASP A 103 -9.51 -3.75 4.81
C ASP A 103 -8.63 -4.64 3.93
N GLU A 104 -8.35 -4.22 2.70
CA GLU A 104 -7.51 -5.00 1.77
C GLU A 104 -6.02 -4.95 2.14
N LEU A 105 -5.57 -3.86 2.76
CA LEU A 105 -4.23 -3.71 3.31
C LEU A 105 -4.03 -4.60 4.54
N PHE A 106 -5.02 -4.67 5.43
CA PHE A 106 -4.93 -5.41 6.69
C PHE A 106 -5.37 -6.87 6.59
N LYS A 107 -5.99 -7.29 5.49
CA LYS A 107 -6.46 -8.66 5.24
C LYS A 107 -5.43 -9.73 5.61
N SER A 108 -4.17 -9.57 5.21
CA SER A 108 -3.11 -10.55 5.50
C SER A 108 -2.81 -10.69 7.01
N PHE A 109 -2.91 -9.58 7.75
CA PHE A 109 -2.74 -9.57 9.20
C PHE A 109 -3.95 -10.16 9.92
N THR A 110 -5.17 -9.88 9.44
CA THR A 110 -6.42 -10.29 10.08
C THR A 110 -6.74 -11.76 9.86
N THR A 111 -6.37 -12.34 8.71
CA THR A 111 -6.53 -13.78 8.44
C THR A 111 -5.46 -14.65 9.10
N GLY A 112 -4.46 -14.05 9.77
CA GLY A 112 -3.35 -14.78 10.38
C GLY A 112 -2.36 -15.39 9.38
N MET A 113 -2.55 -15.14 8.07
CA MET A 113 -1.68 -15.64 7.01
C MET A 113 -0.32 -14.94 6.96
N TRP A 114 -0.15 -13.84 7.70
CA TRP A 114 1.09 -13.06 7.76
C TRP A 114 2.36 -13.90 7.98
N LYS A 115 2.31 -14.96 8.81
CA LYS A 115 3.46 -15.84 9.06
C LYS A 115 3.84 -16.69 7.85
N LEU A 116 2.85 -17.09 7.06
CA LEU A 116 3.06 -17.84 5.82
C LEU A 116 3.51 -16.91 4.69
N GLU A 117 2.95 -15.70 4.62
CA GLU A 117 3.34 -14.71 3.61
C GLU A 117 4.79 -14.23 3.77
N GLN A 118 5.34 -14.27 4.99
CA GLN A 118 6.76 -14.00 5.24
C GLN A 118 7.72 -15.06 4.71
N THR A 119 7.27 -16.30 4.49
CA THR A 119 8.13 -17.39 3.97
C THR A 119 8.11 -17.48 2.44
N PHE A 120 7.29 -16.69 1.76
CA PHE A 120 7.22 -16.66 0.30
C PHE A 120 8.35 -15.86 -0.35
N LYS A 121 8.45 -15.98 -1.68
CA LYS A 121 9.46 -15.34 -2.56
C LYS A 121 9.63 -13.83 -2.29
N TYR A 122 8.56 -13.15 -1.89
CA TYR A 122 8.54 -11.74 -1.53
C TYR A 122 8.04 -11.58 -0.10
N ASP A 123 8.76 -10.81 0.71
CA ASP A 123 8.36 -10.54 2.10
C ASP A 123 7.02 -9.79 2.14
N LEU A 124 6.27 -10.01 3.21
CA LEU A 124 4.97 -9.39 3.49
C LEU A 124 5.03 -7.86 3.34
N ARG A 125 6.14 -7.24 3.75
CA ARG A 125 6.33 -5.79 3.62
C ARG A 125 6.38 -5.33 2.17
N GLN A 126 7.02 -6.11 1.29
CA GLN A 126 7.07 -5.79 -0.14
C GLN A 126 5.68 -5.86 -0.75
N HIS A 127 4.88 -6.87 -0.40
CA HIS A 127 3.48 -6.97 -0.83
C HIS A 127 2.63 -5.79 -0.34
N ILE A 128 2.74 -5.40 0.93
CA ILE A 128 1.99 -4.27 1.49
C ILE A 128 2.37 -2.95 0.79
N MET A 129 3.65 -2.72 0.55
CA MET A 129 4.11 -1.52 -0.19
C MET A 129 3.57 -1.51 -1.61
N MET A 130 3.53 -2.65 -2.29
CA MET A 130 2.96 -2.73 -3.64
C MET A 130 1.45 -2.47 -3.65
N LYS A 131 0.71 -3.00 -2.67
CA LYS A 131 -0.71 -2.67 -2.49
C LYS A 131 -0.91 -1.16 -2.29
N LEU A 132 -0.11 -0.53 -1.44
CA LEU A 132 -0.16 0.92 -1.19
C LEU A 132 0.17 1.73 -2.45
N LEU A 133 1.15 1.30 -3.24
CA LEU A 133 1.51 1.95 -4.50
C LEU A 133 0.37 1.84 -5.51
N ILE A 134 -0.23 0.65 -5.66
CA ILE A 134 -1.39 0.44 -6.54
C ILE A 134 -2.54 1.35 -6.13
N PHE A 135 -2.95 1.33 -4.85
CA PHE A 135 -4.03 2.15 -4.33
C PHE A 135 -3.75 3.65 -4.47
N GLY A 136 -2.50 4.08 -4.22
CA GLY A 136 -2.07 5.45 -4.43
C GLY A 136 -2.24 5.91 -5.88
N ILE A 137 -1.85 5.09 -6.86
CA ILE A 137 -2.02 5.43 -8.28
C ILE A 137 -3.51 5.58 -8.63
N ILE A 138 -4.36 4.67 -8.16
CA ILE A 138 -5.80 4.67 -8.46
C ILE A 138 -6.49 5.89 -7.84
N ASP A 139 -6.22 6.17 -6.57
CA ASP A 139 -6.77 7.34 -5.90
C ASP A 139 -6.29 8.63 -6.56
N MET A 140 -5.04 8.71 -7.01
CA MET A 140 -4.55 9.87 -7.77
C MET A 140 -5.31 10.07 -9.08
N VAL A 141 -5.63 8.97 -9.79
CA VAL A 141 -6.49 9.04 -10.99
C VAL A 141 -7.90 9.53 -10.62
N ILE A 142 -8.48 9.02 -9.52
CA ILE A 142 -9.79 9.45 -9.02
C ILE A 142 -9.80 10.94 -8.66
N VAL A 143 -8.78 11.42 -7.94
CA VAL A 143 -8.62 12.83 -7.56
C VAL A 143 -8.56 13.73 -8.79
N ILE A 144 -7.80 13.35 -9.81
CA ILE A 144 -7.68 14.11 -11.06
C ILE A 144 -9.03 14.16 -11.78
N LEU A 145 -9.69 13.01 -11.93
CA LEU A 145 -11.00 12.92 -12.62
C LEU A 145 -12.09 13.71 -11.88
N LEU A 146 -12.18 13.58 -10.55
CA LEU A 146 -13.12 14.35 -9.74
C LEU A 146 -12.84 15.85 -9.85
N SER A 147 -11.58 16.27 -9.78
CA SER A 147 -11.21 17.69 -9.90
C SER A 147 -11.58 18.28 -11.27
N LEU A 148 -11.43 17.51 -12.35
CA LEU A 148 -11.83 17.92 -13.70
C LEU A 148 -13.35 18.11 -13.81
N MET A 149 -14.14 17.22 -13.21
CA MET A 149 -15.59 17.32 -13.20
C MET A 149 -16.04 18.52 -12.37
N THR A 150 -15.46 18.72 -11.17
CA THR A 150 -15.78 19.86 -10.30
C THR A 150 -15.45 21.19 -10.96
N LYS A 151 -14.38 21.28 -11.75
CA LYS A 151 -14.06 22.49 -12.55
C LYS A 151 -15.20 22.89 -13.49
N SER A 152 -15.93 21.92 -14.04
CA SER A 152 -17.06 22.21 -14.93
C SER A 152 -18.25 22.84 -14.20
N ILE A 153 -18.31 22.69 -12.88
CA ILE A 153 -19.43 23.13 -12.03
C ILE A 153 -19.04 24.42 -11.28
N VAL A 154 -17.80 24.49 -10.79
CA VAL A 154 -17.28 25.60 -9.99
C VAL A 154 -16.38 26.48 -10.84
N SER A 155 -16.60 27.79 -10.82
CA SER A 155 -15.80 28.81 -11.51
C SER A 155 -14.41 29.06 -10.90
N LEU A 156 -13.80 28.04 -10.29
CA LEU A 156 -12.44 28.10 -9.74
C LEU A 156 -11.43 27.51 -10.73
N PRO A 157 -10.18 28.02 -10.72
CA PRO A 157 -9.13 27.45 -11.55
C PRO A 157 -8.78 26.02 -11.08
N LEU A 158 -8.45 25.15 -12.05
CA LEU A 158 -8.19 23.73 -11.82
C LEU A 158 -7.13 23.48 -10.74
N TYR A 159 -6.04 24.26 -10.75
CA TYR A 159 -4.95 24.10 -9.78
C TYR A 159 -5.43 24.29 -8.33
N GLN A 160 -6.41 25.17 -8.10
CA GLN A 160 -6.91 25.48 -6.77
C GLN A 160 -7.76 24.32 -6.25
N ILE A 161 -8.61 23.76 -7.12
CA ILE A 161 -9.39 22.56 -6.84
C ILE A 161 -8.46 21.39 -6.53
N LEU A 162 -7.42 21.18 -7.35
CA LEU A 162 -6.43 20.13 -7.11
C LEU A 162 -5.78 20.26 -5.74
N VAL A 163 -5.28 21.44 -5.36
CA VAL A 163 -4.64 21.63 -4.06
C VAL A 163 -5.62 21.38 -2.91
N TYR A 164 -6.86 21.86 -3.03
CA TYR A 164 -7.89 21.66 -2.01
C TYR A 164 -8.26 20.19 -1.80
N VAL A 165 -8.13 19.37 -2.85
CA VAL A 165 -8.43 17.95 -2.80
C VAL A 165 -7.20 17.11 -2.41
N LEU A 166 -6.03 17.49 -2.89
CA LEU A 166 -4.78 16.72 -2.76
C LEU A 166 -4.16 16.85 -1.36
N VAL A 167 -4.26 18.03 -0.72
CA VAL A 167 -3.81 18.21 0.67
C VAL A 167 -4.53 17.28 1.64
N PRO A 168 -5.88 17.25 1.71
CA PRO A 168 -6.58 16.36 2.62
C PRO A 168 -6.37 14.89 2.25
N TYR A 169 -6.26 14.55 0.96
CA TYR A 169 -5.84 13.21 0.54
C TYR A 169 -4.48 12.80 1.13
N ASN A 170 -3.46 13.65 1.01
CA ASN A 170 -2.13 13.37 1.57
C ASN A 170 -2.17 13.17 3.08
N ILE A 171 -3.01 13.95 3.80
CA ILE A 171 -3.19 13.80 5.25
C ILE A 171 -3.73 12.40 5.57
N VAL A 172 -4.75 11.93 4.85
CA VAL A 172 -5.28 10.57 5.04
C VAL A 172 -4.22 9.53 4.73
N CYS A 173 -3.48 9.66 3.64
CA CYS A 173 -2.39 8.74 3.34
C CYS A 173 -1.35 8.68 4.47
N ILE A 174 -0.96 9.83 5.04
CA ILE A 174 -0.05 9.88 6.20
C ILE A 174 -0.63 9.13 7.40
N ILE A 175 -1.92 9.34 7.70
CA ILE A 175 -2.61 8.61 8.78
C ILE A 175 -2.61 7.11 8.50
N LEU A 176 -2.94 6.69 7.27
CA LEU A 176 -2.95 5.29 6.85
C LEU A 176 -1.56 4.64 7.00
N PHE A 177 -0.50 5.31 6.54
CA PHE A 177 0.87 4.82 6.68
C PHE A 177 1.32 4.74 8.15
N SER A 178 0.94 5.73 8.96
CA SER A 178 1.21 5.73 10.39
C SER A 178 0.51 4.55 11.09
N LEU A 179 -0.76 4.32 10.76
CA LEU A 179 -1.54 3.18 11.25
C LEU A 179 -0.86 1.86 10.89
N ILE A 180 -0.43 1.67 9.63
CA ILE A 180 0.30 0.45 9.21
C ILE A 180 1.58 0.25 10.04
N THR A 181 2.30 1.32 10.34
CA THR A 181 3.55 1.27 11.11
C THR A 181 3.32 0.87 12.57
N ILE A 182 2.27 1.42 13.20
CA ILE A 182 1.91 1.13 14.59
C ILE A 182 1.28 -0.27 14.73
N TRP A 183 0.44 -0.65 13.77
CA TRP A 183 -0.43 -1.83 13.83
C TRP A 183 0.30 -3.17 13.63
N ARG A 184 1.61 -3.15 13.35
CA ARG A 184 2.46 -4.35 13.45
C ARG A 184 2.34 -5.04 14.82
N LYS A 185 1.86 -4.34 15.86
CA LYS A 185 1.59 -4.85 17.21
C LYS A 185 0.08 -5.01 17.47
N GLN A 186 -0.48 -6.15 17.05
CA GLN A 186 -1.72 -6.80 17.54
C GLN A 186 -2.93 -5.91 17.93
N LEU A 187 -3.86 -5.67 16.99
CA LEU A 187 -5.26 -5.32 17.31
C LEU A 187 -6.23 -5.86 16.23
N HIS A 188 -7.51 -6.03 16.61
CA HIS A 188 -8.60 -6.55 15.75
C HIS A 188 -9.13 -5.51 14.75
N ASN A 189 -9.50 -5.97 13.53
CA ASN A 189 -9.91 -5.12 12.39
C ASN A 189 -11.00 -4.09 12.73
N TYR A 190 -11.96 -4.48 13.57
CA TYR A 190 -13.08 -3.62 13.96
C TYR A 190 -12.62 -2.34 14.68
N PHE A 191 -11.60 -2.44 15.54
CA PHE A 191 -11.09 -1.30 16.29
C PHE A 191 -10.33 -0.33 15.38
N LEU A 192 -9.68 -0.84 14.34
CA LEU A 192 -9.02 -0.06 13.28
C LEU A 192 -10.04 0.83 12.58
N TRP A 193 -11.14 0.21 12.15
CA TRP A 193 -12.23 0.88 11.43
C TRP A 193 -12.91 1.95 12.29
N CYS A 194 -13.12 1.66 13.58
CA CYS A 194 -13.66 2.64 14.52
C CYS A 194 -12.73 3.85 14.73
N ILE A 195 -11.43 3.62 14.92
CA ILE A 195 -10.47 4.72 15.13
C ILE A 195 -10.33 5.54 13.85
N SER A 196 -10.07 4.91 12.71
CA SER A 196 -9.85 5.61 11.44
C SER A 196 -11.12 6.34 10.99
N GLY A 197 -12.28 5.70 11.11
CA GLY A 197 -13.57 6.31 10.82
C GLY A 197 -13.87 7.50 11.73
N SER A 198 -13.64 7.37 13.04
CA SER A 198 -13.85 8.46 14.00
C SER A 198 -12.95 9.66 13.72
N ILE A 199 -11.67 9.42 13.39
CA ILE A 199 -10.73 10.47 13.01
C ILE A 199 -11.21 11.19 11.73
N CYS A 200 -11.60 10.46 10.69
CA CYS A 200 -12.08 11.05 9.44
C CYS A 200 -13.34 11.90 9.66
N VAL A 201 -14.32 11.41 10.42
CA VAL A 201 -15.54 12.17 10.75
C VAL A 201 -15.21 13.41 11.56
N ALA A 202 -14.34 13.31 12.58
CA ALA A 202 -13.93 14.45 13.38
C ALA A 202 -13.23 15.53 12.52
N VAL A 203 -12.35 15.13 11.61
CA VAL A 203 -11.66 16.06 10.69
C VAL A 203 -12.66 16.77 9.77
N ILE A 204 -13.64 16.06 9.22
CA ILE A 204 -14.69 16.66 8.37
C ILE A 204 -15.54 17.65 9.17
N LEU A 205 -15.94 17.31 10.40
CA LEU A 205 -16.73 18.20 11.26
C LEU A 205 -15.96 19.46 11.63
N ILE A 206 -14.70 19.33 12.03
CA ILE A 206 -13.81 20.46 12.34
C ILE A 206 -13.65 21.32 11.07
N ALA A 207 -13.42 20.71 9.91
CA ALA A 207 -13.28 21.43 8.65
C ALA A 207 -14.53 22.23 8.26
N ASN A 208 -15.72 21.69 8.57
CA ASN A 208 -16.98 22.38 8.36
C ASN A 208 -17.15 23.58 9.31
N ILE A 209 -16.88 23.40 10.61
CA ILE A 209 -17.03 24.45 11.63
C ILE A 209 -16.10 25.63 11.34
N PHE A 210 -14.85 25.36 10.96
CA PHE A 210 -13.86 26.40 10.68
C PHE A 210 -13.88 26.91 9.24
N LYS A 211 -14.79 26.40 8.40
CA LYS A 211 -14.88 26.71 6.96
C LYS A 211 -13.50 26.76 6.29
N ILE A 212 -12.73 25.67 6.44
CA ILE A 212 -11.31 25.60 6.06
C ILE A 212 -11.05 26.00 4.59
N TYR A 213 -12.03 25.84 3.71
CA TYR A 213 -11.94 26.21 2.30
C TYR A 213 -12.09 27.72 1.99
N GLU A 214 -12.48 28.55 2.96
CA GLU A 214 -12.49 30.03 2.85
C GLU A 214 -11.10 30.64 3.17
N ILE A 215 -10.16 29.84 3.69
CA ILE A 215 -8.80 30.28 4.02
C ILE A 215 -8.02 30.64 2.75
N ARG A 216 -7.13 31.65 2.85
CA ARG A 216 -6.28 32.08 1.73
C ARG A 216 -5.51 30.91 1.09
N MET A 217 -5.50 30.88 -0.24
CA MET A 217 -4.84 29.86 -1.06
C MET A 217 -3.33 29.69 -0.77
N LEU A 218 -2.64 30.73 -0.28
CA LEU A 218 -1.23 30.62 0.15
C LEU A 218 -1.01 29.56 1.23
N TYR A 219 -1.90 29.47 2.24
CA TYR A 219 -1.78 28.48 3.30
C TYR A 219 -1.97 27.06 2.78
N TRP A 220 -2.85 26.88 1.80
CA TRP A 220 -3.05 25.60 1.12
C TRP A 220 -1.83 25.18 0.31
N GLY A 221 -1.15 26.12 -0.37
CA GLY A 221 0.11 25.85 -1.04
C GLY A 221 1.20 25.40 -0.08
N ILE A 222 1.36 26.08 1.06
CA ILE A 222 2.31 25.69 2.12
C ILE A 222 1.96 24.30 2.68
N ALA A 223 0.68 24.06 3.01
CA ALA A 223 0.21 22.78 3.50
C ALA A 223 0.47 21.65 2.49
N TYR A 224 0.33 21.92 1.20
CA TYR A 224 0.66 20.96 0.15
C TYR A 224 2.14 20.57 0.14
N PHE A 225 3.05 21.54 0.21
CA PHE A 225 4.48 21.24 0.30
C PHE A 225 4.85 20.48 1.57
N ILE A 226 4.27 20.84 2.71
CA ILE A 226 4.51 20.13 3.98
C ILE A 226 4.00 18.68 3.92
N THR A 227 2.76 18.48 3.46
CA THR A 227 2.17 17.13 3.41
C THR A 227 2.88 16.21 2.42
N THR A 228 3.26 16.73 1.25
CA THR A 228 4.02 15.95 0.25
C THR A 228 5.42 15.59 0.72
N THR A 229 6.13 16.50 1.39
CA THR A 229 7.46 16.20 1.95
C THR A 229 7.39 15.16 3.05
N ILE A 230 6.43 15.25 3.97
CA ILE A 230 6.22 14.25 5.02
C ILE A 230 5.91 12.87 4.40
N LEU A 231 4.98 12.81 3.45
CA LEU A 231 4.61 11.57 2.77
C LEU A 231 5.80 10.96 2.02
N GLY A 232 6.60 11.79 1.34
CA GLY A 232 7.85 11.38 0.68
C GLY A 232 8.88 10.81 1.65
N ILE A 233 9.07 11.43 2.83
CA ILE A 233 9.97 10.92 3.88
C ILE A 233 9.50 9.56 4.40
N ILE A 234 8.19 9.40 4.63
CA ILE A 234 7.62 8.13 5.10
C ILE A 234 7.85 7.04 4.06
N LEU A 235 7.51 7.28 2.78
CA LEU A 235 7.75 6.32 1.70
C LEU A 235 9.24 5.97 1.53
N TYR A 236 10.12 6.97 1.62
CA TYR A 236 11.56 6.77 1.54
C TYR A 236 12.07 5.92 2.72
N SER A 237 11.58 6.18 3.93
CA SER A 237 11.93 5.38 5.12
C SER A 237 11.51 3.92 4.93
N GLN A 238 10.28 3.66 4.46
CA GLN A 238 9.78 2.30 4.25
C GLN A 238 10.56 1.54 3.18
N THR A 239 10.90 2.19 2.05
CA THR A 239 11.70 1.58 0.97
C THR A 239 13.14 1.31 1.40
N LYS A 240 13.74 2.23 2.18
CA LYS A 240 15.09 2.04 2.73
C LYS A 240 15.16 0.80 3.62
N ILE A 241 14.22 0.61 4.54
CA ILE A 241 14.26 -0.54 5.46
C ILE A 241 14.17 -1.88 4.69
N ILE A 242 13.39 -1.93 3.61
CA ILE A 242 13.34 -3.12 2.73
C ILE A 242 14.71 -3.43 2.13
N LYS A 243 15.42 -2.41 1.64
CA LYS A 243 16.75 -2.59 1.04
C LYS A 243 17.77 -3.12 2.06
N TRP A 244 17.67 -2.68 3.32
CA TRP A 244 18.55 -3.16 4.40
C TRP A 244 18.24 -4.59 4.84
N GLU A 245 16.96 -4.98 4.95
CA GLU A 245 16.60 -6.38 5.28
C GLU A 245 17.00 -7.35 4.16
N VAL A 246 16.82 -6.95 2.90
CA VAL A 246 17.32 -7.71 1.75
C VAL A 246 18.84 -7.71 1.68
N ALA A 247 19.56 -6.80 2.34
CA ALA A 247 21.01 -6.87 2.42
C ALA A 247 21.48 -7.70 3.64
N SER A 248 20.76 -7.66 4.76
CA SER A 248 21.15 -8.33 6.01
C SER A 248 20.82 -9.82 6.06
N VAL A 249 19.88 -10.30 5.24
CA VAL A 249 19.61 -11.75 5.10
C VAL A 249 20.74 -12.46 4.34
N TRP A 250 21.67 -11.71 3.73
CA TRP A 250 22.70 -12.22 2.82
C TRP A 250 24.13 -11.95 3.31
N ASN A 251 24.29 -11.44 4.54
CA ASN A 251 25.54 -11.46 5.30
C ASN A 251 25.40 -12.43 6.47
#